data_AF-A0A0C3AQE0-F1
#
_entry.id   AF-A0A0C3AQE0-F1
#
_cell.length_a   1.000
_cell.length_b   1.000
_cell.length_c   1.000
_cell.angle_alpha   90.00
_cell.angle_beta   90.00
_cell.angle_gamma   90.00
#
_symmetry.space_group_name_H-M   'P 1'
#
loop_
_entity.id
_entity.type
_entity.pdbx_description
1 polymer ?
#
loop_
_entity_poly.entity_id
_entity_poly.type
_entity_poly.pdbx_seq_one_letter_code
_entity_poly.pdbx_strand_id
1 'polypeptide(L)'
;MAIHGPAYQPIETNVAGKGVLRLKELEVLFLHPMGGFFNFTSCSLPRLHTFYCGPFMNWWHTDVSPFLHKHGTKITVLDLDDFIITNPTPLSPKLILPVGFWELLPHLQILRISLSHTTFIELPNRDHPLEQLIDTGAVDYAEEFVDTVGIWSKRLEESGPSRITLHGCYVKIMCLSDVGGEVGAVLDGLKRHGTVLVDKAGKPFEYST
;
A
#
# COMPACT_ATOMS: atom_id res chain seq x y z
N MET A 1 30.55 -18.50 -23.81
CA MET A 1 30.02 -17.59 -24.85
C MET A 1 28.74 -16.97 -24.28
N ALA A 2 28.84 -15.76 -23.74
CA ALA A 2 27.74 -15.11 -23.04
C ALA A 2 26.93 -14.27 -24.04
N ILE A 3 25.63 -14.52 -24.10
CA ILE A 3 24.69 -13.75 -24.92
C ILE A 3 24.27 -12.55 -24.07
N HIS A 4 24.81 -11.37 -24.37
CA HIS A 4 24.31 -10.12 -23.84
C HIS A 4 22.94 -9.85 -24.47
N GLY A 5 21.87 -10.00 -23.69
CA GLY A 5 20.56 -9.47 -24.06
C GLY A 5 20.62 -7.94 -24.19
N PRO A 6 19.76 -7.32 -25.01
CA PRO A 6 19.79 -5.88 -25.20
C PRO A 6 19.54 -5.18 -23.87
N ALA A 7 20.48 -4.31 -23.48
CA ALA A 7 20.31 -3.41 -22.36
C ALA A 7 19.07 -2.54 -22.63
N TYR A 8 18.08 -2.62 -21.74
CA TYR A 8 16.93 -1.74 -21.76
C TYR A 8 17.44 -0.30 -21.50
N GLN A 9 17.56 0.50 -22.54
CA GLN A 9 17.83 1.93 -22.38
C GLN A 9 16.50 2.64 -22.10
N PRO A 10 16.37 3.39 -21.00
CA PRO A 10 15.22 4.26 -20.79
C PRO A 10 15.16 5.24 -21.95
N ILE A 11 14.00 5.32 -22.62
CA ILE A 11 13.75 6.39 -23.59
C ILE A 11 13.67 7.69 -22.79
N GLU A 12 14.70 8.52 -22.86
CA GLU A 12 14.66 9.89 -22.36
C GLU A 12 13.68 10.72 -23.19
N THR A 13 12.39 10.66 -22.85
CA THR A 13 11.41 11.63 -23.35
C THR A 13 11.66 12.96 -22.64
N ASN A 14 12.51 13.80 -23.25
CA ASN A 14 12.80 15.17 -22.86
C ASN A 14 11.58 16.11 -23.05
N VAL A 15 10.52 15.90 -22.29
CA VAL A 15 9.39 16.84 -22.19
C VAL A 15 9.18 17.24 -20.72
N ALA A 16 10.23 17.78 -20.11
CA ALA A 16 10.08 18.47 -18.83
C ALA A 16 9.39 19.82 -19.08
N GLY A 17 8.06 19.86 -18.97
CA GLY A 17 7.32 21.11 -18.82
C GLY A 17 7.81 21.85 -17.57
N LYS A 18 8.64 22.89 -17.72
CA LYS A 18 9.12 23.76 -16.63
C LYS A 18 8.02 24.74 -16.18
N GLY A 19 6.84 24.22 -15.83
CA GLY A 19 5.71 24.99 -15.34
C GLY A 19 5.38 24.65 -13.88
N VAL A 20 5.08 25.68 -13.08
CA VAL A 20 4.47 25.48 -11.75
C VAL A 20 2.96 25.35 -11.96
N LEU A 21 2.43 24.14 -11.79
CA LEU A 21 0.99 23.91 -11.81
C LEU A 21 0.39 24.31 -10.46
N ARG A 22 -0.51 25.30 -10.47
CA ARG A 22 -1.22 25.81 -9.28
C ARG A 22 -2.70 25.43 -9.39
N LEU A 23 -3.10 24.38 -8.70
CA LEU A 23 -4.49 23.93 -8.66
C LEU A 23 -5.00 24.09 -7.22
N LYS A 24 -5.47 25.31 -6.90
CA LYS A 24 -5.87 25.68 -5.53
C LYS A 24 -7.05 24.86 -5.01
N GLU A 25 -7.95 24.49 -5.91
CA GLU A 25 -9.18 23.76 -5.59
C GLU A 25 -9.07 22.25 -5.80
N LEU A 26 -7.89 21.73 -6.22
CA LEU A 26 -7.74 20.29 -6.43
C LEU A 26 -7.68 19.56 -5.09
N GLU A 27 -8.67 18.71 -4.86
CA GLU A 27 -8.84 17.90 -3.65
C GLU A 27 -8.39 16.45 -3.85
N VAL A 28 -8.57 15.95 -5.08
CA VAL A 28 -8.29 14.56 -5.46
C VAL A 28 -7.40 14.55 -6.69
N LEU A 29 -6.29 13.81 -6.63
CA LEU A 29 -5.38 13.61 -7.75
C LEU A 29 -5.29 12.12 -8.10
N PHE A 30 -5.66 11.79 -9.34
CA PHE A 30 -5.41 10.49 -9.93
C PHE A 30 -4.23 10.60 -10.88
N LEU A 31 -3.15 9.90 -10.57
CA LEU A 31 -1.94 9.85 -11.38
C LEU A 31 -1.80 8.47 -12.01
N HIS A 32 -1.75 8.45 -13.34
CA HIS A 32 -1.26 7.31 -14.09
C HIS A 32 0.08 7.73 -14.70
N PRO A 33 1.21 7.39 -14.06
CA PRO A 33 2.49 7.94 -14.48
C PRO A 33 2.85 7.43 -15.88
N MET A 34 3.11 8.39 -16.77
CA MET A 34 3.67 8.17 -18.10
C MET A 34 5.06 8.80 -18.17
N GLY A 35 5.95 8.20 -18.97
CA GLY A 35 7.30 8.70 -19.29
C GLY A 35 7.38 10.22 -19.37
N GLY A 36 8.14 10.87 -18.48
CA GLY A 36 8.54 12.27 -18.61
C GLY A 36 7.41 13.31 -18.57
N PHE A 37 6.25 13.02 -17.97
CA PHE A 37 5.08 13.87 -18.16
C PHE A 37 4.98 15.10 -17.24
N PHE A 38 5.42 15.02 -15.97
CA PHE A 38 5.26 16.15 -15.04
C PHE A 38 6.12 16.05 -13.77
N ASN A 39 6.77 17.14 -13.35
CA ASN A 39 7.41 17.19 -12.04
C ASN A 39 6.38 17.59 -10.97
N PHE A 40 5.76 16.61 -10.30
CA PHE A 40 4.75 16.88 -9.28
C PHE A 40 5.29 17.59 -8.03
N THR A 41 6.60 17.53 -7.80
CA THR A 41 7.24 18.30 -6.72
C THR A 41 7.26 19.80 -7.00
N SER A 42 6.94 20.28 -8.20
CA SER A 42 6.79 21.72 -8.47
C SER A 42 5.37 22.24 -8.23
N CYS A 43 4.37 21.35 -8.07
CA CYS A 43 2.97 21.74 -7.93
C CYS A 43 2.68 22.44 -6.59
N SER A 44 1.67 23.31 -6.58
CA SER A 44 1.02 23.79 -5.36
C SER A 44 -0.42 23.28 -5.33
N LEU A 45 -0.67 22.34 -4.41
CA LEU A 45 -1.94 21.63 -4.24
C LEU A 45 -2.41 21.83 -2.79
N PRO A 46 -2.94 23.01 -2.43
CA PRO A 46 -3.22 23.34 -1.03
C PRO A 46 -4.36 22.52 -0.41
N ARG A 47 -5.35 22.09 -1.22
CA ARG A 47 -6.53 21.33 -0.76
C ARG A 47 -6.46 19.82 -1.02
N LEU A 48 -5.35 19.32 -1.57
CA LEU A 48 -5.20 17.91 -1.89
C LEU A 48 -5.24 17.09 -0.60
N HIS A 49 -6.15 16.12 -0.55
CA HIS A 49 -6.26 15.17 0.55
C HIS A 49 -6.34 13.71 0.06
N THR A 50 -6.66 13.48 -1.21
CA THR A 50 -6.70 12.14 -1.79
C THR A 50 -5.72 12.02 -2.94
N PHE A 51 -4.79 11.07 -2.85
CA PHE A 51 -3.83 10.78 -3.89
C PHE A 51 -3.93 9.32 -4.31
N TYR A 52 -4.19 9.13 -5.59
CA TYR A 52 -4.18 7.85 -6.27
C TYR A 52 -3.01 7.81 -7.25
N CYS A 53 -2.22 6.74 -7.22
CA CYS A 53 -1.16 6.50 -8.18
C CYS A 53 -1.17 5.04 -8.65
N GLY A 54 -1.29 4.83 -9.97
CA GLY A 54 -1.13 3.49 -10.55
C GLY A 54 -0.75 3.50 -12.02
N PRO A 55 0.20 2.66 -12.47
CA PRO A 55 1.11 1.79 -11.70
C PRO A 55 2.26 2.58 -11.05
N PHE A 56 2.57 2.31 -9.78
CA PHE A 56 3.46 3.17 -9.00
C PHE A 56 4.88 2.62 -8.78
N MET A 57 5.10 1.30 -8.83
CA MET A 57 6.36 0.66 -8.40
C MET A 57 7.61 1.20 -9.12
N ASN A 58 7.57 1.25 -10.46
CA ASN A 58 8.68 1.76 -11.28
C ASN A 58 8.97 3.25 -11.06
N TRP A 59 8.03 3.96 -10.42
CA TRP A 59 8.01 5.41 -10.23
C TRP A 59 8.18 5.79 -8.76
N TRP A 60 8.35 4.79 -7.87
CA TRP A 60 8.38 5.02 -6.43
C TRP A 60 9.45 6.02 -6.04
N HIS A 61 10.69 5.80 -6.48
CA HIS A 61 11.83 6.63 -6.10
C HIS A 61 11.92 7.94 -6.89
N THR A 62 11.39 7.99 -8.11
CA THR A 62 11.53 9.15 -9.00
C THR A 62 10.42 10.17 -8.83
N ASP A 63 9.19 9.72 -8.57
CA ASP A 63 8.01 10.58 -8.65
C ASP A 63 7.11 10.46 -7.41
N VAL A 64 6.79 9.24 -6.99
CA VAL A 64 5.81 9.00 -5.92
C VAL A 64 6.35 9.40 -4.56
N SER A 65 7.48 8.86 -4.12
CA SER A 65 8.09 9.21 -2.83
C SER A 65 8.42 10.70 -2.75
N PRO A 66 9.06 11.34 -3.75
CA PRO A 66 9.25 12.80 -3.74
C PRO A 66 7.95 13.60 -3.65
N PHE A 67 6.87 13.14 -4.29
CA PHE A 67 5.55 13.75 -4.17
C PHE A 67 4.99 13.64 -2.75
N LEU A 68 5.06 12.46 -2.14
CA LEU A 68 4.62 12.23 -0.76
C LEU A 68 5.45 13.05 0.23
N HIS A 69 6.76 13.20 0.04
CA HIS A 69 7.58 14.09 0.86
C HIS A 69 7.10 15.55 0.83
N LYS A 70 6.61 16.03 -0.32
CA LYS A 70 6.15 17.41 -0.46
C LYS A 70 4.72 17.63 0.03
N HIS A 71 3.81 16.69 -0.23
CA HIS A 71 2.37 16.88 -0.04
C HIS A 71 1.74 15.93 0.99
N GLY A 72 2.49 14.95 1.50
CA GLY A 72 2.01 13.88 2.37
C GLY A 72 1.34 14.34 3.66
N THR A 73 1.76 15.49 4.19
CA THR A 73 1.15 16.09 5.39
C THR A 73 -0.33 16.46 5.25
N LYS A 74 -0.89 16.44 4.03
CA LYS A 74 -2.31 16.73 3.79
C LYS A 74 -3.11 15.51 3.35
N ILE A 75 -2.42 14.43 2.99
CA ILE A 75 -3.03 13.24 2.42
C ILE A 75 -3.71 12.46 3.54
N THR A 76 -5.03 12.31 3.43
CA THR A 76 -5.85 11.45 4.30
C THR A 76 -6.17 10.11 3.63
N VAL A 77 -6.14 10.07 2.28
CA VAL A 77 -6.37 8.85 1.49
C VAL A 77 -5.24 8.68 0.49
N LEU A 78 -4.51 7.58 0.62
CA LEU A 78 -3.43 7.18 -0.27
C LEU A 78 -3.79 5.85 -0.93
N ASP A 79 -3.89 5.84 -2.25
CA ASP A 79 -4.15 4.66 -3.05
C ASP A 79 -2.98 4.42 -4.00
N LEU A 80 -2.23 3.36 -3.72
CA LEU A 80 -1.05 2.92 -4.45
C LEU A 80 -1.41 1.59 -5.10
N ASP A 81 -2.04 1.69 -6.27
CA ASP A 81 -2.46 0.52 -7.02
C ASP A 81 -1.40 0.17 -8.05
N ASP A 82 -0.92 -1.07 -8.04
CA ASP A 82 -0.03 -1.57 -9.08
C ASP A 82 -0.81 -2.50 -10.01
N PHE A 83 -1.58 -1.91 -10.93
CA PHE A 83 -2.34 -2.62 -11.95
C PHE A 83 -1.51 -3.64 -12.75
N ILE A 84 -0.18 -3.50 -12.78
CA ILE A 84 0.71 -4.33 -13.60
C ILE A 84 0.93 -5.73 -12.99
N ILE A 85 0.69 -5.94 -11.70
CA ILE A 85 0.89 -7.25 -11.06
C ILE A 85 -0.36 -8.13 -11.25
N THR A 86 -0.77 -8.33 -12.50
CA THR A 86 -1.81 -9.33 -12.84
C THR A 86 -1.27 -10.76 -12.85
N ASN A 87 0.06 -10.94 -12.83
CA ASN A 87 0.75 -12.21 -12.63
C ASN A 87 2.09 -11.96 -11.92
N PRO A 88 2.10 -11.79 -10.58
CA PRO A 88 3.35 -11.70 -9.84
C PRO A 88 4.12 -12.99 -10.02
N THR A 89 5.33 -12.91 -10.55
CA THR A 89 6.27 -14.01 -10.37
C THR A 89 6.73 -14.00 -8.91
N PRO A 90 7.08 -15.16 -8.31
CA PRO A 90 7.61 -15.24 -6.93
C PRO A 90 8.86 -14.37 -6.68
N LEU A 91 9.47 -13.85 -7.74
CA LEU A 91 10.67 -13.01 -7.72
C LEU A 91 10.36 -11.51 -7.90
N SER A 92 9.09 -11.11 -7.91
CA SER A 92 8.73 -9.70 -8.06
C SER A 92 9.25 -8.91 -6.85
N PRO A 93 10.01 -7.81 -7.05
CA PRO A 93 10.58 -7.05 -5.95
C PRO A 93 9.47 -6.48 -5.08
N LYS A 94 9.54 -6.70 -3.76
CA LYS A 94 8.65 -6.06 -2.80
C LYS A 94 9.06 -4.60 -2.61
N LEU A 95 8.08 -3.70 -2.53
CA LEU A 95 8.28 -2.33 -2.07
C LEU A 95 8.65 -2.37 -0.59
N ILE A 96 9.83 -1.87 -0.26
CA ILE A 96 10.19 -1.65 1.13
C ILE A 96 9.85 -0.20 1.46
N LEU A 97 8.86 0.02 2.32
CA LEU A 97 8.54 1.35 2.80
C LEU A 97 9.65 1.82 3.76
N PRO A 98 10.20 3.02 3.57
CA PRO A 98 11.32 3.51 4.36
C PRO A 98 10.91 3.80 5.81
N VAL A 99 11.90 3.82 6.71
CA VAL A 99 11.74 4.40 8.06
C VAL A 99 11.34 5.87 7.92
N GLY A 100 10.42 6.34 8.75
CA GLY A 100 9.83 7.65 8.66
C GLY A 100 8.57 7.71 7.77
N PHE A 101 8.09 6.59 7.23
CA PHE A 101 6.99 6.59 6.26
C PHE A 101 5.72 7.18 6.86
N TRP A 102 5.42 6.83 8.10
CA TRP A 102 4.21 7.29 8.81
C TRP A 102 4.32 8.77 9.20
N GLU A 103 5.52 9.26 9.51
CA GLU A 103 5.81 10.66 9.81
C GLU A 103 5.66 11.56 8.58
N LEU A 104 5.85 11.02 7.37
CA LEU A 104 5.57 11.72 6.12
C LEU A 104 4.07 11.87 5.84
N LEU A 105 3.26 10.99 6.42
CA LEU A 105 1.82 10.86 6.18
C LEU A 105 1.01 10.92 7.48
N PRO A 106 1.22 11.95 8.33
CA PRO A 106 0.71 12.00 9.71
C PRO A 106 -0.82 12.10 9.81
N HIS A 107 -1.52 12.34 8.69
CA HIS A 107 -2.98 12.46 8.63
C HIS A 107 -3.62 11.34 7.82
N LEU A 108 -2.85 10.32 7.44
CA LEU A 108 -3.34 9.23 6.61
C LEU A 108 -4.31 8.34 7.38
N GLN A 109 -5.54 8.27 6.89
CA GLN A 109 -6.63 7.49 7.44
C GLN A 109 -6.87 6.21 6.65
N ILE A 110 -6.66 6.26 5.33
CA ILE A 110 -6.90 5.14 4.42
C ILE A 110 -5.66 4.91 3.55
N LEU A 111 -5.07 3.71 3.66
CA LEU A 111 -4.02 3.23 2.78
C LEU A 111 -4.54 2.05 1.96
N ARG A 112 -4.60 2.21 0.64
CA ARG A 112 -4.83 1.12 -0.30
C ARG A 112 -3.53 0.79 -1.01
N ILE A 113 -3.03 -0.44 -0.85
CA ILE A 113 -1.74 -0.90 -1.39
C ILE A 113 -1.71 -2.43 -1.48
N SER A 114 -0.90 -3.00 -2.38
CA SER A 114 -0.68 -4.45 -2.40
C SER A 114 0.16 -4.85 -1.19
N LEU A 115 -0.46 -5.49 -0.20
CA LEU A 115 0.20 -5.85 1.05
C LEU A 115 1.21 -6.99 0.87
N SER A 116 0.90 -7.96 0.02
CA SER A 116 1.83 -9.05 -0.32
C SER A 116 3.11 -8.58 -1.01
N HIS A 117 3.06 -7.44 -1.70
CA HIS A 117 4.19 -6.79 -2.37
C HIS A 117 4.76 -5.59 -1.60
N THR A 118 4.36 -5.39 -0.33
CA THR A 118 4.85 -4.29 0.49
C THR A 118 5.43 -4.82 1.79
N THR A 119 6.63 -4.38 2.13
CA THR A 119 7.26 -4.63 3.42
C THR A 119 7.21 -3.35 4.25
N PHE A 120 6.51 -3.43 5.37
CA PHE A 120 6.49 -2.38 6.40
C PHE A 120 7.66 -2.62 7.34
N ILE A 121 8.65 -1.73 7.34
CA ILE A 121 9.78 -1.79 8.30
C ILE A 121 9.29 -1.43 9.71
N GLU A 122 8.34 -0.51 9.80
CA GLU A 122 7.78 0.04 11.02
C GLU A 122 6.26 0.07 10.96
N LEU A 123 5.63 -0.02 12.13
CA LEU A 123 4.20 0.20 12.29
C LEU A 123 3.95 1.66 12.66
N PRO A 124 2.76 2.20 12.31
CA PRO A 124 2.42 3.54 12.74
C PRO A 124 2.41 3.61 14.27
N ASN A 125 2.81 4.77 14.80
CA ASN A 125 2.72 5.02 16.24
C ASN A 125 1.26 5.01 16.71
N ARG A 126 1.06 5.00 18.03
CA ARG A 126 -0.26 4.92 18.66
C ARG A 126 -1.23 6.04 18.29
N ASP A 127 -0.73 7.25 18.09
CA ASP A 127 -1.55 8.43 17.82
C ASP A 127 -1.82 8.63 16.32
N HIS A 128 -1.27 7.76 15.47
CA HIS A 128 -1.45 7.86 14.02
C HIS A 128 -2.90 7.55 13.65
N PRO A 129 -3.57 8.37 12.82
CA PRO A 129 -5.00 8.26 12.53
C PRO A 129 -5.35 7.16 11.50
N LEU A 130 -4.50 6.15 11.31
CA LEU A 130 -4.73 5.13 10.30
C LEU A 130 -5.92 4.27 10.72
N GLU A 131 -7.02 4.35 9.97
CA GLU A 131 -8.23 3.57 10.25
C GLU A 131 -8.31 2.34 9.36
N GLN A 132 -8.00 2.47 8.07
CA GLN A 132 -8.23 1.43 7.09
C GLN A 132 -6.97 1.11 6.28
N LEU A 133 -6.66 -0.17 6.22
CA LEU A 133 -5.70 -0.75 5.30
C LEU A 133 -6.47 -1.61 4.29
N ILE A 134 -6.29 -1.36 3.00
CA ILE A 134 -7.01 -2.05 1.94
C ILE A 134 -5.99 -2.73 1.03
N ASP A 135 -6.01 -4.05 1.01
CA ASP A 135 -5.17 -4.81 0.09
C ASP A 135 -5.71 -4.68 -1.34
N THR A 136 -4.79 -4.44 -2.29
CA THR A 136 -5.10 -4.49 -3.72
C THR A 136 -4.79 -5.85 -4.35
N GLY A 137 -3.98 -6.68 -3.69
CA GLY A 137 -3.63 -8.03 -4.13
C GLY A 137 -4.64 -9.08 -3.66
N ALA A 138 -4.77 -10.17 -4.40
CA ALA A 138 -5.48 -11.35 -3.91
C ALA A 138 -4.61 -12.09 -2.88
N VAL A 139 -5.21 -12.45 -1.74
CA VAL A 139 -4.66 -13.33 -0.72
C VAL A 139 -5.41 -14.65 -0.79
N ASP A 140 -4.79 -15.65 -1.40
CA ASP A 140 -5.44 -16.93 -1.68
C ASP A 140 -4.88 -18.06 -0.80
N TYR A 141 -3.68 -17.91 -0.23
CA TYR A 141 -3.05 -18.94 0.60
C TYR A 141 -2.78 -18.49 2.04
N ALA A 142 -2.69 -19.46 2.98
CA ALA A 142 -2.45 -19.20 4.39
C ALA A 142 -1.08 -18.52 4.67
N GLU A 143 -0.04 -18.92 3.94
CA GLU A 143 1.29 -18.31 4.02
C GLU A 143 1.25 -16.84 3.60
N GLU A 144 0.57 -16.53 2.49
CA GLU A 144 0.37 -15.15 2.02
C GLU A 144 -0.40 -14.32 3.04
N PHE A 145 -1.40 -14.90 3.71
CA PHE A 145 -2.14 -14.24 4.78
C PHE A 145 -1.22 -13.86 5.95
N VAL A 146 -0.39 -14.79 6.41
CA VAL A 146 0.57 -14.55 7.49
C VAL A 146 1.57 -13.47 7.10
N ASP A 147 2.12 -13.53 5.89
CA ASP A 147 3.06 -12.53 5.38
C ASP A 147 2.45 -11.14 5.26
N THR A 148 1.20 -11.07 4.79
CA THR A 148 0.47 -9.84 4.49
C THR A 148 -0.02 -9.15 5.77
N VAL A 149 -0.54 -9.92 6.73
CA VAL A 149 -1.28 -9.40 7.88
C VAL A 149 -0.52 -9.60 9.19
N GLY A 150 0.42 -10.54 9.26
CA GLY A 150 1.03 -10.98 10.51
C GLY A 150 1.86 -9.92 11.24
N ILE A 151 2.37 -8.90 10.54
CA ILE A 151 3.01 -7.76 11.22
C ILE A 151 2.01 -6.97 12.07
N TRP A 152 0.76 -6.87 11.62
CA TRP A 152 -0.30 -6.10 12.28
C TRP A 152 -0.89 -6.79 13.51
N SER A 153 -0.68 -8.11 13.66
CA SER A 153 -1.12 -8.90 14.81
C SER A 153 -0.09 -8.95 15.95
N LYS A 154 1.14 -8.50 15.70
CA LYS A 154 2.27 -8.53 16.66
C LYS A 154 2.48 -7.19 17.37
N ARG A 155 1.59 -6.22 17.16
CA ARG A 155 1.72 -4.89 17.76
C ARG A 155 1.52 -4.94 19.27
N LEU A 156 2.31 -4.17 20.00
CA LEU A 156 2.31 -4.19 21.47
C LEU A 156 1.24 -3.25 22.06
N GLU A 157 0.61 -2.41 21.25
CA GLU A 157 -0.37 -1.39 21.65
C GLU A 157 -1.60 -1.37 20.71
N GLU A 158 -2.66 -0.67 21.09
CA GLU A 158 -3.85 -0.38 20.25
C GLU A 158 -3.56 0.60 19.09
N SER A 159 -2.35 0.57 18.53
CA SER A 159 -1.95 1.37 17.37
C SER A 159 -2.34 0.69 16.06
N GLY A 160 -2.43 1.43 14.95
CA GLY A 160 -2.70 0.85 13.63
C GLY A 160 -4.18 0.71 13.25
N PRO A 161 -4.48 0.03 12.13
CA PRO A 161 -5.78 0.10 11.49
C PRO A 161 -6.86 -0.62 12.31
N SER A 162 -8.02 0.04 12.46
CA SER A 162 -9.23 -0.59 12.99
C SER A 162 -9.82 -1.61 12.00
N ARG A 163 -9.51 -1.48 10.71
CA ARG A 163 -9.99 -2.36 9.65
C ARG A 163 -8.91 -2.72 8.64
N ILE A 164 -8.80 -4.00 8.31
CA ILE A 164 -8.01 -4.47 7.17
C ILE A 164 -8.95 -5.15 6.18
N THR A 165 -9.02 -4.61 4.97
CA THR A 165 -9.81 -5.17 3.87
C THR A 165 -8.90 -6.07 3.04
N LEU A 166 -9.25 -7.35 2.92
CA LEU A 166 -8.50 -8.30 2.12
C LEU A 166 -9.31 -8.68 0.88
N HIS A 167 -8.63 -8.71 -0.25
CA HIS A 167 -9.16 -9.25 -1.50
C HIS A 167 -8.64 -10.70 -1.60
N GLY A 168 -9.50 -11.70 -1.82
CA GLY A 168 -9.06 -13.10 -1.96
C GLY A 168 -9.99 -14.11 -1.30
N CYS A 169 -9.68 -15.40 -1.47
CA CYS A 169 -10.53 -16.51 -1.01
C CYS A 169 -9.92 -17.35 0.11
N TYR A 170 -8.84 -16.89 0.77
CA TYR A 170 -8.13 -17.63 1.83
C TYR A 170 -9.05 -18.24 2.91
N VAL A 171 -10.20 -17.62 3.20
CA VAL A 171 -11.21 -18.11 4.14
C VAL A 171 -11.84 -19.45 3.71
N LYS A 172 -12.01 -19.68 2.40
CA LYS A 172 -12.55 -20.94 1.87
C LYS A 172 -11.53 -22.07 1.91
N ILE A 173 -10.25 -21.73 2.01
CA ILE A 173 -9.12 -22.67 1.95
C ILE A 173 -8.67 -23.07 3.36
N MET A 174 -9.02 -22.30 4.40
CA MET A 174 -8.82 -22.71 5.78
C MET A 174 -9.65 -23.97 6.06
N CYS A 175 -9.02 -25.14 5.91
CA CYS A 175 -9.48 -26.35 6.57
C CYS A 175 -9.57 -26.02 8.05
N LEU A 176 -10.68 -26.32 8.71
CA LEU A 176 -10.91 -25.99 10.13
C LEU A 176 -9.81 -26.54 11.05
N SER A 177 -9.04 -27.54 10.59
CA SER A 177 -7.84 -28.07 11.26
C SER A 177 -6.60 -27.16 11.19
N ASP A 178 -6.51 -26.26 10.21
CA ASP A 178 -5.35 -25.41 9.90
C ASP A 178 -5.50 -23.98 10.43
N VAL A 179 -6.69 -23.64 10.97
CA VAL A 179 -6.90 -22.42 11.77
C VAL A 179 -6.05 -22.47 13.05
N GLY A 180 -5.68 -23.68 13.51
CA GLY A 180 -4.62 -23.86 14.49
C GLY A 180 -3.24 -23.65 13.86
N GLY A 181 -2.40 -22.83 14.49
CA GLY A 181 -1.05 -22.51 14.01
C GLY A 181 -0.82 -21.00 13.91
N GLU A 182 0.04 -20.58 12.97
CA GLU A 182 0.43 -19.18 12.82
C GLU A 182 -0.74 -18.28 12.38
N VAL A 183 -1.63 -18.78 11.52
CA VAL A 183 -2.84 -18.06 11.10
C VAL A 183 -3.74 -17.74 12.29
N GLY A 184 -4.01 -18.72 13.16
CA GLY A 184 -4.79 -18.52 14.39
C GLY A 184 -4.14 -17.49 15.31
N ALA A 185 -2.81 -17.55 15.50
CA ALA A 185 -2.08 -16.56 16.30
C ALA A 185 -2.19 -15.14 15.72
N VAL A 186 -2.20 -15.00 14.38
CA VAL A 186 -2.43 -13.73 13.69
C VAL A 186 -3.85 -13.23 13.95
N LEU A 187 -4.88 -14.07 13.74
CA LEU A 187 -6.28 -13.71 13.98
C LEU A 187 -6.53 -13.29 15.44
N ASP A 188 -6.00 -14.04 16.40
CA ASP A 188 -6.10 -13.73 17.82
C ASP A 188 -5.38 -12.44 18.19
N GLY A 189 -4.24 -12.14 17.56
CA GLY A 189 -3.54 -10.87 17.72
C GLY A 189 -4.39 -9.71 17.22
N LEU A 190 -4.89 -9.77 15.99
CA LEU A 190 -5.75 -8.73 15.40
C LEU A 190 -6.99 -8.48 16.26
N LYS A 191 -7.66 -9.54 16.72
CA LYS A 191 -8.83 -9.46 17.59
C LYS A 191 -8.50 -8.77 18.92
N ARG A 192 -7.38 -9.12 19.56
CA ARG A 192 -6.93 -8.49 20.81
C ARG A 192 -6.70 -6.99 20.66
N HIS A 193 -6.33 -6.55 19.47
CA HIS A 193 -6.09 -5.13 19.18
C HIS A 193 -7.30 -4.42 18.55
N GLY A 194 -8.46 -5.08 18.46
CA GLY A 194 -9.68 -4.50 17.89
C GLY A 194 -9.67 -4.32 16.37
N THR A 195 -8.71 -4.93 15.64
CA THR A 195 -8.72 -4.90 14.18
C THR A 195 -9.71 -5.90 13.63
N VAL A 196 -10.64 -5.41 12.80
CA VAL A 196 -11.58 -6.25 12.07
C VAL A 196 -11.04 -6.51 10.67
N LEU A 197 -10.90 -7.78 10.33
CA LEU A 197 -10.68 -8.18 8.95
C LEU A 197 -12.03 -8.14 8.21
N VAL A 198 -12.06 -7.59 6.99
CA VAL A 198 -13.26 -7.60 6.12
C VAL A 198 -12.92 -8.02 4.70
N ASP A 199 -13.88 -8.63 4.02
CA ASP A 199 -13.77 -8.94 2.59
C ASP A 199 -13.89 -7.67 1.73
N LYS A 200 -13.67 -7.81 0.43
CA LYS A 200 -13.81 -6.72 -0.55
C LYS A 200 -15.19 -6.06 -0.62
N ALA A 201 -16.23 -6.72 -0.11
CA ALA A 201 -17.58 -6.18 -0.01
C ALA A 201 -17.82 -5.49 1.35
N GLY A 202 -16.80 -5.43 2.22
CA GLY A 202 -16.86 -4.86 3.55
C GLY A 202 -17.51 -5.77 4.59
N LYS A 203 -17.71 -7.05 4.29
CA LYS A 203 -18.29 -8.01 5.25
C LYS A 203 -17.19 -8.49 6.20
N PRO A 204 -17.41 -8.43 7.52
CA PRO A 204 -16.48 -9.02 8.48
C PRO A 204 -16.23 -10.49 8.18
N PHE A 205 -14.99 -10.93 8.32
CA PHE A 205 -14.71 -12.36 8.28
C PHE A 205 -15.22 -13.01 9.57
N GLU A 206 -16.14 -13.95 9.42
CA GLU A 206 -16.59 -14.81 10.50
C GLU A 206 -15.65 -16.02 10.59
N TYR A 207 -14.82 -16.06 11.62
CA TYR A 207 -14.05 -17.25 11.99
C TYR A 207 -14.60 -17.76 13.33
N SER A 208 -15.24 -18.92 13.30
CA SER A 208 -15.65 -19.64 14.50
C SER A 208 -14.41 -20.23 15.16
N THR A 209 -14.05 -19.70 16.33
CA THR A 209 -13.04 -20.24 17.25
C THR A 209 -13.45 -21.59 17.81
#